data_AF-A0A9X9AER4-F1
#
_entry.id   AF-A0A9X9AER4-F1
#
_cell.length_a   1.000
_cell.length_b   1.000
_cell.length_c   1.000
_cell.angle_alpha   90.00
_cell.angle_beta   90.00
_cell.angle_gamma   90.00
#
_symmetry.space_group_name_H-M   'P 1'
#
loop_
_entity.id
_entity.type
_entity.pdbx_description
1 polymer ?
#
loop_
_entity_poly.entity_id
_entity_poly.type
_entity_poly.pdbx_seq_one_letter_code
_entity_poly.pdbx_strand_id
1 'polypeptide(L)'
;AVFLTEPSYVLPFFSNIFMEKMVGFIKLYFPVFLLGAIFGKVVEMSGIADSIAKTIIELVGEKRTILAIVLMGAILTYSGVSVYVVVFAVYPFAAKLFRQANIPKRLIPGTIVLGAVTFTMDALPGSPQIQNVIPTTFFKTDIYAAPILGIVGAIFVLTLGLLYLESRRKKAKAAGEGYFGFNDGNTEMAASLQVEQKNMPLINNIEITRAQQLIAFIPLILVGVMNKVFTIMIPKWYPSGFDFSAIGMKAFGKVELSA
;
A
#
# COMPACT_ATOMS: atom_id res chain seq x y z
N ALA A 1 -4.14 -21.71 17.48
CA ALA A 1 -4.13 -21.85 18.95
C ALA A 1 -5.24 -22.79 19.40
N VAL A 2 -6.52 -22.39 19.38
CA VAL A 2 -7.66 -23.20 19.90
C VAL A 2 -7.71 -24.62 19.32
N PHE A 3 -7.61 -24.79 17.99
CA PHE A 3 -7.61 -26.12 17.37
C PHE A 3 -6.48 -27.04 17.86
N LEU A 4 -5.33 -26.47 18.22
CA LEU A 4 -4.15 -27.24 18.65
C LEU A 4 -4.14 -27.51 20.16
N THR A 5 -4.89 -26.74 20.94
CA THR A 5 -4.95 -26.88 22.41
C THR A 5 -6.21 -27.61 22.86
N GLU A 6 -7.37 -27.25 22.31
CA GLU A 6 -8.68 -27.84 22.63
C GLU A 6 -9.61 -27.85 21.40
N PRO A 7 -9.55 -28.91 20.57
CA PRO A 7 -10.30 -29.00 19.32
C PRO A 7 -11.82 -28.86 19.49
N SER A 8 -12.39 -29.35 20.59
CA SER A 8 -13.83 -29.25 20.88
C SER A 8 -14.32 -27.81 21.03
N TYR A 9 -13.42 -26.86 21.33
CA TYR A 9 -13.79 -25.46 21.53
C TYR A 9 -13.80 -24.65 20.23
N VAL A 10 -13.39 -25.24 19.11
CA VAL A 10 -13.27 -24.51 17.83
C VAL A 10 -14.60 -23.94 17.37
N LEU A 11 -15.67 -24.74 17.35
CA LEU A 11 -16.98 -24.26 16.88
C LEU A 11 -17.57 -23.18 17.80
N PRO A 12 -17.61 -23.36 19.14
CA PRO A 12 -18.07 -22.29 20.06
C PRO A 12 -17.23 -21.01 19.99
N PHE A 13 -15.90 -21.11 19.92
CA PHE A 13 -15.03 -19.92 19.80
C PHE A 13 -15.24 -19.23 18.45
N PHE A 14 -15.43 -19.99 17.38
CA PHE A 14 -15.74 -19.42 16.08
C PHE A 14 -17.08 -18.65 16.14
N SER A 15 -18.17 -19.30 16.55
CA SER A 15 -19.50 -18.71 16.51
C SER A 15 -19.72 -17.55 17.49
N ASN A 16 -19.18 -17.63 18.71
CA ASN A 16 -19.56 -16.70 19.79
C ASN A 16 -18.45 -15.68 20.12
N ILE A 17 -17.20 -15.93 19.74
CA ILE A 17 -16.10 -14.99 20.00
C ILE A 17 -15.64 -14.37 18.68
N PHE A 18 -15.23 -15.19 17.71
CA PHE A 18 -14.71 -14.69 16.45
C PHE A 18 -15.79 -13.94 15.66
N MET A 19 -16.97 -14.52 15.46
CA MET A 19 -18.02 -13.88 14.66
C MET A 19 -18.53 -12.57 15.29
N GLU A 20 -18.68 -12.50 16.61
CA GLU A 20 -19.06 -11.24 17.28
C GLU A 20 -18.00 -10.14 17.09
N LYS A 21 -16.72 -10.49 17.28
CA LYS A 21 -15.61 -9.55 17.05
C LYS A 21 -15.48 -9.17 15.57
N MET A 22 -15.75 -10.10 14.66
CA MET A 22 -15.77 -9.86 13.22
C MET A 22 -16.87 -8.85 12.85
N VAL A 23 -18.07 -8.99 13.39
CA VAL A 23 -19.15 -8.00 13.18
C VAL A 23 -18.72 -6.62 13.68
N GLY A 24 -18.09 -6.55 14.86
CA GLY A 24 -17.53 -5.30 15.38
C GLY A 24 -16.49 -4.69 14.45
N PHE A 25 -15.57 -5.51 13.94
CA PHE A 25 -14.54 -5.09 12.99
C PHE A 25 -15.15 -4.57 11.68
N ILE A 26 -16.11 -5.30 11.10
CA ILE A 26 -16.82 -4.87 9.88
C ILE A 26 -17.53 -3.54 10.13
N LYS A 27 -18.28 -3.42 11.24
CA LYS A 27 -18.98 -2.18 11.59
C LYS A 27 -18.04 -0.97 11.65
N LEU A 28 -16.85 -1.14 12.23
CA LEU A 28 -15.88 -0.06 12.42
C LEU A 28 -15.09 0.28 11.14
N TYR A 29 -14.68 -0.72 10.36
CA TYR A 29 -13.70 -0.53 9.28
C TYR A 29 -14.30 -0.67 7.87
N PHE A 30 -15.53 -1.16 7.72
CA PHE A 30 -16.16 -1.31 6.40
C PHE A 30 -16.19 -0.01 5.59
N PRO A 31 -16.57 1.17 6.15
CA PRO A 31 -16.54 2.42 5.39
C PRO A 31 -15.14 2.76 4.87
N VAL A 32 -14.11 2.58 5.70
CA VAL A 32 -12.71 2.84 5.34
C VAL A 32 -12.27 1.92 4.20
N PHE A 33 -12.60 0.62 4.26
CA PHE A 33 -12.26 -0.32 3.20
C PHE A 33 -13.02 -0.08 1.91
N LEU A 34 -14.32 0.19 1.97
CA LEU A 34 -15.14 0.46 0.80
C LEU A 34 -14.65 1.71 0.07
N LEU A 35 -14.48 2.82 0.81
CA LEU A 35 -13.99 4.07 0.25
C LEU A 35 -12.56 3.95 -0.25
N GLY A 36 -11.68 3.25 0.48
CA GLY A 36 -10.30 2.98 0.06
C GLY A 36 -10.22 2.12 -1.21
N ALA A 37 -11.12 1.14 -1.37
CA ALA A 37 -11.20 0.31 -2.58
C ALA A 37 -11.70 1.11 -3.79
N ILE A 38 -12.76 1.91 -3.62
CA ILE A 38 -13.27 2.82 -4.67
C ILE A 38 -12.16 3.80 -5.08
N PHE A 39 -11.51 4.43 -4.10
CA PHE A 39 -10.40 5.35 -4.33
C PHE A 39 -9.25 4.67 -5.09
N GLY A 40 -8.82 3.48 -4.67
CA GLY A 40 -7.81 2.69 -5.37
C GLY A 40 -8.21 2.40 -6.83
N LYS A 41 -9.49 2.08 -7.07
CA LYS A 41 -9.98 1.83 -8.43
C LYS A 41 -10.02 3.09 -9.29
N VAL A 42 -10.38 4.24 -8.72
CA VAL A 42 -10.35 5.53 -9.41
C VAL A 42 -8.91 5.92 -9.78
N VAL A 43 -7.94 5.69 -8.89
CA VAL A 43 -6.52 5.92 -9.18
C VAL A 43 -6.02 5.02 -10.31
N GLU A 44 -6.44 3.75 -10.34
CA GLU A 44 -6.14 2.82 -11.44
C GLU A 44 -6.73 3.31 -12.78
N MET A 45 -8.01 3.70 -12.80
CA MET A 45 -8.71 4.08 -14.03
C MET A 45 -8.34 5.46 -14.57
N SER A 46 -7.80 6.36 -13.74
CA SER A 46 -7.51 7.76 -14.11
C SER A 46 -6.17 7.96 -14.82
N GLY A 47 -5.32 6.94 -14.91
CA GLY A 47 -3.96 7.09 -15.45
C GLY A 47 -3.00 7.88 -14.54
N ILE A 48 -3.44 8.22 -13.32
CA ILE A 48 -2.61 8.84 -12.28
C ILE A 48 -1.40 7.96 -11.96
N ALA A 49 -1.60 6.64 -11.92
CA ALA A 49 -0.53 5.67 -11.71
C ALA A 49 0.59 5.80 -12.77
N ASP A 50 0.26 5.96 -14.05
CA ASP A 50 1.24 6.15 -15.13
C ASP A 50 2.00 7.47 -15.00
N SER A 51 1.32 8.53 -14.54
CA SER A 51 1.95 9.84 -14.29
C SER A 51 2.95 9.78 -13.14
N ILE A 52 2.56 9.17 -12.00
CA ILE A 52 3.44 8.95 -10.84
C ILE A 52 4.65 8.12 -11.27
N ALA A 53 4.41 7.03 -11.99
CA ALA A 53 5.42 6.14 -12.53
C ALA A 53 6.47 6.89 -13.36
N LYS A 54 6.03 7.72 -14.32
CA LYS A 54 6.92 8.51 -15.17
C LYS A 54 7.77 9.48 -14.34
N THR A 55 7.14 10.21 -13.42
CA THR A 55 7.85 11.15 -12.53
C THR A 55 8.90 10.44 -11.67
N ILE A 56 8.60 9.25 -11.13
CA ILE A 56 9.57 8.48 -10.34
C ILE A 56 10.77 8.05 -11.21
N ILE A 57 10.53 7.59 -12.44
CA ILE A 57 11.60 7.19 -13.36
C ILE A 57 12.49 8.38 -13.73
N GLU A 58 11.89 9.54 -14.02
CA GLU A 58 12.63 10.78 -14.29
C GLU A 58 13.51 11.19 -13.08
N LEU A 59 13.04 10.95 -11.86
CA LEU A 59 13.77 11.29 -10.63
C LEU A 59 14.89 10.29 -10.28
N VAL A 60 14.61 8.99 -10.33
CA VAL A 60 15.55 7.96 -9.84
C VAL A 60 16.38 7.30 -10.95
N GLY A 61 15.99 7.51 -12.21
CA GLY A 61 16.61 6.94 -13.39
C GLY A 61 16.11 5.54 -13.75
N GLU A 62 16.09 5.26 -15.05
CA GLU A 62 15.59 4.00 -15.63
C GLU A 62 16.31 2.75 -15.13
N LYS A 63 17.58 2.88 -14.73
CA LYS A 63 18.39 1.75 -14.22
C LYS A 63 17.95 1.27 -12.84
N ARG A 64 17.16 2.07 -12.09
CA ARG A 64 16.76 1.78 -10.71
C ARG A 64 15.33 1.23 -10.62
N THR A 65 15.02 0.25 -11.45
CA THR A 65 13.70 -0.39 -11.57
C THR A 65 13.08 -0.81 -10.23
N ILE A 66 13.83 -1.53 -9.39
CA ILE A 66 13.35 -2.00 -8.08
C ILE A 66 12.98 -0.81 -7.18
N LEU A 67 13.84 0.20 -7.11
CA LEU A 67 13.59 1.41 -6.33
C LEU A 67 12.35 2.16 -6.85
N ALA A 68 12.19 2.28 -8.17
CA ALA A 68 11.05 2.96 -8.77
C ALA A 68 9.72 2.32 -8.36
N ILE A 69 9.64 0.99 -8.36
CA ILE A 69 8.43 0.26 -7.95
C ILE A 69 8.19 0.37 -6.44
N VAL A 70 9.25 0.30 -5.63
CA VAL A 70 9.15 0.49 -4.18
C VAL A 70 8.61 1.88 -3.85
N LEU A 71 9.12 2.93 -4.50
CA LEU A 71 8.64 4.30 -4.32
C LEU A 71 7.20 4.48 -4.81
N MET A 72 6.83 3.85 -5.93
CA MET A 72 5.45 3.89 -6.43
C MET A 72 4.50 3.27 -5.41
N GLY A 73 4.83 2.09 -4.88
CA GLY A 73 4.07 1.44 -3.82
C GLY A 73 3.96 2.33 -2.59
N ALA A 74 5.05 2.99 -2.20
CA ALA A 74 5.07 3.88 -1.05
C ALA A 74 4.15 5.09 -1.25
N ILE A 75 4.23 5.76 -2.40
CA ILE A 75 3.39 6.92 -2.75
C ILE A 75 1.91 6.54 -2.76
N LEU A 76 1.55 5.43 -3.41
CA LEU A 76 0.15 5.00 -3.48
C LEU A 76 -0.41 4.62 -2.10
N THR A 77 0.36 3.90 -1.30
CA THR A 77 -0.02 3.52 0.06
C THR A 77 -0.22 4.75 0.96
N TYR A 78 0.66 5.74 0.84
CA TYR A 78 0.53 7.02 1.54
C TYR A 78 -0.61 7.89 1.01
N SER A 79 -0.98 7.72 -0.25
CA SER A 79 -2.17 8.36 -0.85
C SER A 79 -3.47 7.75 -0.36
N GLY A 80 -3.46 6.83 0.60
CA GLY A 80 -4.66 6.18 1.13
C GLY A 80 -5.17 5.03 0.26
N VAL A 81 -4.41 4.60 -0.75
CA VAL A 81 -4.72 3.35 -1.46
C VAL A 81 -4.55 2.21 -0.47
N SER A 82 -5.58 1.37 -0.37
CA SER A 82 -5.57 0.21 0.52
C SER A 82 -4.51 -0.80 0.09
N VAL A 83 -3.76 -1.32 1.06
CA VAL A 83 -2.76 -2.39 0.85
C VAL A 83 -3.35 -3.64 0.18
N TYR A 84 -4.65 -3.86 0.28
CA TYR A 84 -5.33 -5.00 -0.33
C TYR A 84 -5.53 -4.85 -1.85
N VAL A 85 -5.60 -3.62 -2.36
CA VAL A 85 -5.85 -3.35 -3.80
C VAL A 85 -4.67 -2.69 -4.52
N VAL A 86 -3.71 -2.13 -3.76
CA VAL A 86 -2.52 -1.45 -4.32
C VAL A 86 -1.72 -2.35 -5.29
N VAL A 87 -1.73 -3.66 -5.06
CA VAL A 87 -1.05 -4.63 -5.93
C VAL A 87 -1.61 -4.57 -7.35
N PHE A 88 -2.92 -4.39 -7.53
CA PHE A 88 -3.53 -4.31 -8.86
C PHE A 88 -3.11 -3.06 -9.63
N ALA A 89 -2.89 -1.95 -8.93
CA ALA A 89 -2.40 -0.72 -9.54
C ALA A 89 -0.89 -0.79 -9.87
N VAL A 90 -0.09 -1.36 -8.97
CA VAL A 90 1.38 -1.40 -9.13
C VAL A 90 1.85 -2.53 -10.03
N TYR A 91 1.14 -3.67 -10.08
CA TYR A 91 1.60 -4.86 -10.81
C TYR A 91 1.80 -4.63 -12.32
N PRO A 92 0.86 -4.02 -13.08
CA PRO A 92 1.04 -3.78 -14.51
C PRO A 92 2.31 -2.96 -14.79
N PHE A 93 2.55 -1.93 -13.96
CA PHE A 93 3.75 -1.10 -14.02
C PHE A 93 5.01 -1.90 -13.68
N ALA A 94 4.99 -2.65 -12.57
CA ALA A 94 6.13 -3.43 -12.12
C ALA A 94 6.52 -4.50 -13.16
N ALA A 95 5.54 -5.19 -13.73
CA ALA A 95 5.73 -6.16 -14.80
C ALA A 95 6.40 -5.54 -16.02
N LYS A 96 5.93 -4.36 -16.45
CA LYS A 96 6.50 -3.63 -17.59
C LYS A 96 7.96 -3.24 -17.34
N LEU A 97 8.27 -2.64 -16.19
CA LEU A 97 9.64 -2.24 -15.87
C LEU A 97 10.59 -3.42 -15.66
N PHE A 98 10.14 -4.48 -14.97
CA PHE A 98 10.95 -5.69 -14.80
C PHE A 98 11.23 -6.35 -16.14
N ARG A 99 10.23 -6.37 -17.04
CA ARG A 99 10.39 -6.88 -18.41
C ARG A 99 11.41 -6.05 -19.19
N GLN A 100 11.34 -4.72 -19.14
CA GLN A 100 12.31 -3.82 -19.80
C GLN A 100 13.73 -3.97 -19.24
N ALA A 101 13.86 -4.11 -17.92
CA ALA A 101 15.15 -4.27 -17.25
C ALA A 101 15.70 -5.72 -17.28
N ASN A 102 14.96 -6.64 -17.92
CA ASN A 102 15.22 -8.08 -17.92
C ASN A 102 15.48 -8.65 -16.51
N ILE A 103 14.65 -8.28 -15.53
CA ILE A 103 14.68 -8.75 -14.15
C ILE A 103 13.67 -9.90 -13.99
N PRO A 104 13.98 -11.00 -13.28
CA PRO A 104 13.05 -12.11 -13.12
C PRO A 104 11.68 -11.70 -12.57
N LYS A 105 10.61 -12.15 -13.23
CA LYS A 105 9.22 -11.86 -12.84
C LYS A 105 8.91 -12.27 -11.39
N ARG A 106 9.55 -13.34 -10.89
CA ARG A 106 9.39 -13.82 -9.51
C ARG A 106 9.80 -12.83 -8.42
N LEU A 107 10.57 -11.79 -8.74
CA LEU A 107 10.97 -10.75 -7.80
C LEU A 107 9.94 -9.61 -7.67
N ILE A 108 8.92 -9.56 -8.54
CA ILE A 108 7.87 -8.53 -8.51
C ILE A 108 7.10 -8.55 -7.18
N PRO A 109 6.57 -9.69 -6.68
CA PRO A 109 5.79 -9.70 -5.44
C PRO A 109 6.57 -9.12 -4.26
N GLY A 110 7.84 -9.51 -4.09
CA GLY A 110 8.69 -9.00 -3.02
C GLY A 110 8.96 -7.49 -3.15
N THR A 111 9.03 -6.97 -4.37
CA THR A 111 9.24 -5.54 -4.62
C THR A 111 8.01 -4.71 -4.30
N ILE A 112 6.81 -5.20 -4.66
CA ILE A 112 5.54 -4.56 -4.32
C ILE A 112 5.31 -4.59 -2.81
N VAL A 113 5.54 -5.75 -2.17
CA VAL A 113 5.42 -5.90 -0.71
C VAL A 113 6.34 -4.94 0.01
N LEU A 114 7.61 -4.82 -0.41
CA LEU A 114 8.53 -3.86 0.18
C LEU A 114 8.00 -2.42 0.09
N GLY A 115 7.48 -1.99 -1.07
CA GLY A 115 6.96 -0.63 -1.22
C GLY A 115 5.65 -0.35 -0.48
N ALA A 116 4.73 -1.31 -0.48
CA ALA A 116 3.34 -1.06 -0.10
C ALA A 116 2.88 -1.75 1.20
N VAL A 117 3.60 -2.77 1.68
CA VAL A 117 3.15 -3.66 2.76
C VAL A 117 4.25 -3.86 3.82
N THR A 118 5.17 -2.91 3.96
CA THR A 118 6.22 -2.96 5.01
C THR A 118 6.38 -1.60 5.69
N PHE A 119 7.45 -0.85 5.39
CA PHE A 119 7.78 0.40 6.08
C PHE A 119 6.65 1.42 6.04
N THR A 120 5.95 1.55 4.90
CA THR A 120 4.80 2.44 4.72
C THR A 120 3.55 2.03 5.50
N MET A 121 3.37 0.73 5.74
CA MET A 121 2.24 0.19 6.49
C MET A 121 2.49 0.28 8.01
N ASP A 122 3.71 -0.03 8.44
CA ASP A 122 4.00 -0.35 9.85
C ASP A 122 4.82 0.70 10.61
N ALA A 123 5.66 1.48 9.93
CA ALA A 123 6.67 2.30 10.61
C ALA A 123 6.54 3.80 10.33
N LEU A 124 6.13 4.15 9.12
CA LEU A 124 6.28 5.51 8.62
C LEU A 124 5.11 6.39 9.18
N PRO A 125 5.40 7.50 9.89
CA PRO A 125 4.37 8.25 10.62
C PRO A 125 3.30 8.90 9.74
N GLY A 126 2.06 8.92 10.22
CA GLY A 126 0.92 9.49 9.51
C GLY A 126 0.31 8.56 8.45
N SER A 127 0.77 7.31 8.36
CA SER A 127 0.19 6.31 7.47
C SER A 127 -1.28 6.04 7.83
N PRO A 128 -2.22 6.12 6.87
CA PRO A 128 -3.64 5.86 7.09
C PRO A 128 -4.01 4.38 7.09
N GLN A 129 -3.02 3.49 7.09
CA GLN A 129 -3.26 2.05 6.98
C GLN A 129 -3.83 1.46 8.26
N ILE A 130 -4.68 0.44 8.14
CA ILE A 130 -5.43 -0.11 9.27
C ILE A 130 -4.50 -0.66 10.37
N GLN A 131 -3.33 -1.16 10.00
CA GLN A 131 -2.29 -1.65 10.89
C GLN A 131 -1.75 -0.54 11.80
N ASN A 132 -1.70 0.70 11.30
CA ASN A 132 -1.29 1.88 12.06
C ASN A 132 -2.48 2.52 12.82
N VAL A 133 -3.71 2.41 12.29
CA VAL A 133 -4.92 3.01 12.89
C VAL A 133 -5.50 2.17 14.03
N ILE A 134 -5.44 0.83 14.00
CA ILE A 134 -5.98 0.00 15.09
C ILE A 134 -5.32 0.34 16.45
N PRO A 135 -3.97 0.37 16.57
CA PRO A 135 -3.30 0.56 17.86
C PRO A 135 -3.58 1.90 18.53
N THR A 136 -3.90 2.96 17.78
CA THR A 136 -4.17 4.31 18.32
C THR A 136 -5.28 4.28 19.37
N THR A 137 -6.31 3.47 19.14
CA THR A 137 -7.46 3.33 20.04
C THR A 137 -7.13 2.63 21.36
N PHE A 138 -6.16 1.70 21.33
CA PHE A 138 -5.69 0.94 22.49
C PHE A 138 -4.66 1.72 23.30
N PHE A 139 -3.70 2.35 22.62
CA PHE A 139 -2.60 3.08 23.24
C PHE A 139 -2.92 4.55 23.55
N LYS A 140 -4.12 5.04 23.19
CA LYS A 140 -4.55 6.44 23.38
C LYS A 140 -3.54 7.41 22.79
N THR A 141 -3.28 7.21 21.50
CA THR A 141 -2.32 7.99 20.73
C THR A 141 -2.87 8.27 19.33
N ASP A 142 -2.10 8.91 18.45
CA ASP A 142 -2.51 9.18 17.07
C ASP A 142 -1.58 8.50 16.05
N ILE A 143 -1.93 8.57 14.77
CA ILE A 143 -1.15 7.97 13.67
C ILE A 143 0.23 8.63 13.48
N TYR A 144 0.50 9.76 14.14
CA TYR A 144 1.77 10.50 14.10
C TYR A 144 2.65 10.24 15.33
N ALA A 145 2.22 9.37 16.24
CA ALA A 145 2.94 9.02 17.45
C ALA A 145 4.35 8.48 17.17
N ALA A 146 5.29 8.78 18.07
CA ALA A 146 6.68 8.33 18.02
C ALA A 146 7.38 8.51 16.64
N PRO A 147 7.39 9.72 16.06
CA PRO A 147 7.80 9.93 14.67
C PRO A 147 9.27 9.60 14.42
N ILE A 148 10.16 9.84 15.40
CA ILE A 148 11.59 9.53 15.29
C ILE A 148 11.79 8.01 15.18
N LEU A 149 11.15 7.24 16.06
CA LEU A 149 11.24 5.77 16.03
C LEU A 149 10.66 5.21 14.73
N GLY A 150 9.52 5.76 14.29
CA GLY A 150 8.90 5.38 13.03
C GLY A 150 9.80 5.63 11.82
N ILE A 151 10.43 6.80 11.72
CA ILE A 151 11.35 7.14 10.64
C ILE A 151 12.59 6.22 10.66
N VAL A 152 13.17 5.98 11.83
CA VAL A 152 14.34 5.07 11.97
C VAL A 152 13.98 3.65 11.53
N GLY A 153 12.84 3.13 11.99
CA GLY A 153 12.34 1.81 11.57
C GLY A 153 12.06 1.74 10.08
N ALA A 154 11.47 2.79 9.50
CA ALA A 154 11.17 2.84 8.08
C ALA A 154 12.44 2.84 7.22
N ILE A 155 13.45 3.64 7.59
CA ILE A 155 14.76 3.67 6.91
C ILE A 155 15.42 2.30 7.01
N PHE A 156 15.38 1.66 8.18
CA PHE A 156 15.95 0.33 8.39
C PHE A 156 15.31 -0.72 7.47
N VAL A 157 13.98 -0.81 7.47
CA VAL A 157 13.22 -1.78 6.64
C VAL A 157 13.43 -1.50 5.15
N LEU A 158 13.34 -0.23 4.72
CA LEU A 158 13.57 0.17 3.34
C LEU A 158 14.98 -0.21 2.87
N THR A 159 16.00 0.11 3.68
CA THR A 159 17.40 -0.13 3.33
C THR A 159 17.68 -1.62 3.21
N LEU A 160 17.31 -2.41 4.22
CA LEU A 160 17.54 -3.86 4.20
C LEU A 160 16.75 -4.55 3.07
N GLY A 161 15.50 -4.13 2.85
CA GLY A 161 14.68 -4.66 1.77
C GLY A 161 15.27 -4.38 0.39
N LEU A 162 15.73 -3.15 0.14
CA LEU A 162 16.38 -2.77 -1.12
C LEU A 162 17.69 -3.54 -1.32
N LEU A 163 18.53 -3.63 -0.28
CA LEU A 163 19.78 -4.40 -0.33
C LEU A 163 19.52 -5.88 -0.65
N TYR A 164 18.49 -6.46 -0.04
CA TYR A 164 18.10 -7.84 -0.29
C TYR A 164 17.62 -8.05 -1.74
N LEU A 165 16.65 -7.26 -2.20
CA LEU A 165 16.09 -7.39 -3.55
C LEU A 165 17.16 -7.14 -4.62
N GLU A 166 18.04 -6.16 -4.40
CA GLU A 166 19.13 -5.86 -5.31
C GLU A 166 20.18 -6.98 -5.33
N SER A 167 20.47 -7.60 -4.17
CA SER A 167 21.31 -8.81 -4.10
C SER A 167 20.70 -9.97 -4.88
N ARG A 168 19.39 -10.21 -4.76
CA ARG A 168 18.69 -11.25 -5.53
C ARG A 168 18.68 -10.96 -7.03
N ARG A 169 18.46 -9.71 -7.43
CA ARG A 169 18.55 -9.27 -8.83
C ARG A 169 19.95 -9.51 -9.41
N LYS A 170 21.00 -9.13 -8.69
CA LYS A 170 22.40 -9.33 -9.12
C LYS A 170 22.75 -10.80 -9.24
N LYS A 171 22.35 -11.63 -8.28
CA LYS A 171 22.55 -13.10 -8.32
C LYS A 171 21.83 -13.74 -9.51
N ALA A 172 20.57 -13.38 -9.75
CA ALA A 172 19.81 -13.86 -10.89
C ALA A 172 20.46 -13.47 -12.22
N LYS A 173 20.87 -12.21 -12.36
CA LYS A 173 21.59 -11.72 -13.54
C LYS A 173 22.91 -12.47 -13.77
N ALA A 174 23.68 -12.72 -12.72
CA ALA A 174 24.93 -13.49 -12.81
C ALA A 174 24.69 -14.96 -13.19
N ALA A 175 23.54 -15.52 -12.81
CA ALA A 175 23.11 -16.86 -13.20
C ALA A 175 22.41 -16.91 -14.57
N GLY A 176 22.33 -15.80 -15.31
CA GLY A 176 21.67 -15.74 -16.62
C GLY A 176 20.13 -15.79 -16.58
N GLU A 177 19.52 -15.61 -15.41
CA GLU A 177 18.06 -15.59 -15.25
C GLU A 177 17.50 -14.20 -15.61
N GLY A 178 16.65 -14.15 -16.64
CA GLY A 178 15.94 -12.96 -17.09
C GLY A 178 14.47 -12.94 -16.68
N TYR A 179 13.70 -12.03 -17.27
CA TYR A 179 12.26 -11.87 -16.95
C TYR A 179 11.44 -13.16 -17.16
N PHE A 180 11.80 -13.94 -18.19
CA PHE A 180 11.12 -15.19 -18.55
C PHE A 180 11.79 -16.45 -17.99
N GLY A 181 12.76 -16.31 -17.09
CA GLY A 181 13.51 -17.43 -16.50
C GLY A 181 14.92 -17.58 -17.10
N PHE A 182 15.48 -18.78 -16.99
CA PHE A 182 16.77 -19.13 -17.60
C PHE A 182 16.59 -19.28 -19.13
N ASN A 183 17.64 -18.99 -19.90
CA ASN A 183 17.63 -19.04 -21.37
C ASN A 183 17.58 -20.47 -21.96
N ASP A 184 17.00 -21.41 -21.22
CA ASP A 184 17.09 -22.83 -21.49
C ASP A 184 15.73 -23.30 -22.05
N GLY A 185 15.45 -23.00 -23.33
CA GLY A 185 14.53 -23.82 -24.14
C GLY A 185 13.18 -23.25 -24.58
N ASN A 186 12.81 -21.99 -24.29
CA ASN A 186 11.56 -21.39 -24.82
C ASN A 186 11.81 -20.26 -25.83
N THR A 187 12.66 -20.52 -26.83
CA THR A 187 13.13 -19.55 -27.82
C THR A 187 12.00 -18.84 -28.57
N GLU A 188 10.90 -19.53 -28.85
CA GLU A 188 9.72 -18.94 -29.53
C GLU A 188 8.86 -18.06 -28.61
N MET A 189 8.70 -18.45 -27.34
CA MET A 189 8.00 -17.63 -26.35
C MET A 189 8.83 -16.39 -26.02
N ALA A 190 10.14 -16.54 -25.82
CA ALA A 190 11.06 -15.42 -25.61
C ALA A 190 11.10 -14.47 -26.82
N ALA A 191 11.09 -14.99 -28.04
CA ALA A 191 11.06 -14.18 -29.27
C ALA A 191 9.72 -13.44 -29.47
N SER A 192 8.58 -14.11 -29.30
CA SER A 192 7.25 -13.48 -29.38
C SER A 192 7.05 -12.41 -28.29
N LEU A 193 7.58 -12.64 -27.10
CA LEU A 193 7.58 -11.67 -26.00
C LEU A 193 8.57 -10.53 -26.20
N GLN A 194 9.67 -10.73 -26.93
CA GLN A 194 10.58 -9.66 -27.38
C GLN A 194 9.92 -8.77 -28.44
N VAL A 195 9.10 -9.35 -29.33
CA VAL A 195 8.27 -8.58 -30.27
C VAL A 195 7.21 -7.77 -29.51
N GLU A 196 6.57 -8.35 -28.49
CA GLU A 196 5.65 -7.63 -27.60
C GLU A 196 6.35 -6.52 -26.80
N GLN A 197 7.60 -6.73 -26.36
CA GLN A 197 8.46 -5.70 -25.74
C GLN A 197 8.69 -4.50 -26.67
N LYS A 198 8.89 -4.75 -27.97
CA LYS A 198 9.12 -3.68 -28.96
C LYS A 198 7.86 -2.85 -29.24
N ASN A 199 6.70 -3.47 -29.13
CA ASN A 199 5.40 -2.84 -29.41
C ASN A 199 4.77 -2.16 -28.19
N MET A 200 5.20 -2.49 -26.97
CA MET A 200 4.72 -1.83 -25.76
C MET A 200 5.39 -0.45 -25.62
N PRO A 201 4.63 0.66 -25.55
CA PRO A 201 5.23 1.99 -25.47
C PRO A 201 6.11 2.07 -24.23
N LEU A 202 7.35 2.53 -24.37
CA LEU A 202 8.20 2.84 -23.21
C LEU A 202 7.46 3.84 -22.31
N ILE A 203 7.66 3.79 -20.99
CA ILE A 203 6.98 4.74 -20.08
C ILE A 203 7.35 6.19 -20.44
N ASN A 204 8.56 6.39 -20.96
CA ASN A 204 9.02 7.67 -21.48
C ASN A 204 8.24 8.17 -22.71
N ASN A 205 7.62 7.26 -23.48
CA ASN A 205 6.85 7.58 -24.68
C ASN A 205 5.38 7.92 -24.38
N ILE A 206 4.95 7.82 -23.11
CA ILE A 206 3.64 8.31 -22.70
C ILE A 206 3.75 9.84 -22.61
N GLU A 207 3.08 10.55 -23.51
CA GLU A 207 2.95 12.00 -23.41
C GLU A 207 2.07 12.35 -22.20
N ILE A 208 2.69 12.91 -21.17
CA ILE A 208 2.02 13.34 -19.95
C ILE A 208 2.39 14.81 -19.77
N THR A 209 1.38 15.67 -19.68
CA THR A 209 1.56 17.09 -19.42
C THR A 209 2.09 17.32 -18.00
N ARG A 210 2.83 18.42 -17.77
CA ARG A 210 3.24 18.80 -16.40
C ARG A 210 2.06 18.94 -15.45
N ALA A 211 0.90 19.39 -15.96
CA ALA A 211 -0.32 19.49 -15.18
C ALA A 211 -0.78 18.11 -14.68
N GLN A 212 -0.79 17.09 -15.56
CA GLN A 212 -1.13 15.72 -15.17
C GLN A 212 -0.15 15.15 -14.16
N GLN A 213 1.15 15.41 -14.30
CA GLN A 213 2.16 15.00 -13.30
C GLN A 213 1.87 15.60 -11.92
N LEU A 214 1.55 16.89 -11.84
CA LEU A 214 1.21 17.56 -10.58
C LEU A 214 -0.12 17.05 -9.99
N ILE A 215 -1.13 16.88 -10.84
CA ILE A 215 -2.46 16.37 -10.44
C ILE A 215 -2.35 14.96 -9.85
N ALA A 216 -1.42 14.15 -10.34
CA ALA A 216 -1.23 12.78 -9.89
C ALA A 216 -0.82 12.68 -8.40
N PHE A 217 -0.23 13.74 -7.83
CA PHE A 217 0.12 13.80 -6.41
C PHE A 217 -0.94 14.51 -5.54
N ILE A 218 -2.01 15.06 -6.13
CA ILE A 218 -3.10 15.67 -5.36
C ILE A 218 -3.69 14.69 -4.34
N PRO A 219 -3.97 13.42 -4.68
CA PRO A 219 -4.53 12.49 -3.70
C PRO A 219 -3.62 12.25 -2.50
N LEU A 220 -2.29 12.17 -2.73
CA LEU A 220 -1.29 12.07 -1.66
C LEU A 220 -1.38 13.25 -0.69
N ILE A 221 -1.39 14.45 -1.23
CA ILE A 221 -1.44 15.69 -0.44
C ILE A 221 -2.79 15.78 0.27
N LEU A 222 -3.89 15.50 -0.43
CA LEU A 222 -5.24 15.56 0.11
C LEU A 222 -5.41 14.62 1.31
N VAL A 223 -4.97 13.36 1.19
CA VAL A 223 -5.04 12.40 2.29
C VAL A 223 -4.18 12.85 3.48
N GLY A 224 -2.94 13.28 3.23
CA GLY A 224 -2.06 13.78 4.29
C GLY A 224 -2.64 14.99 5.03
N VAL A 225 -3.19 15.96 4.29
CA VAL A 225 -3.79 17.18 4.85
C VAL A 225 -5.10 16.86 5.57
N MET A 226 -6.01 16.11 4.95
CA MET A 226 -7.31 15.76 5.55
C MET A 226 -7.15 14.92 6.80
N ASN A 227 -6.24 13.95 6.81
CA ASN A 227 -5.94 13.18 8.02
C ASN A 227 -5.49 14.09 9.15
N LYS A 228 -4.55 15.01 8.89
CA LYS A 228 -4.07 15.95 9.92
C LYS A 228 -5.17 16.88 10.41
N VAL A 229 -5.94 17.45 9.47
CA VAL A 229 -7.06 18.35 9.76
C VAL A 229 -8.11 17.66 10.61
N PHE A 230 -8.58 16.48 10.22
CA PHE A 230 -9.60 15.75 10.97
C PHE A 230 -9.10 15.26 12.33
N THR A 231 -7.83 14.84 12.43
CA THR A 231 -7.21 14.49 13.71
C THR A 231 -7.24 15.66 14.70
N ILE A 232 -7.06 16.89 14.23
CA ILE A 232 -7.08 18.10 15.08
C ILE A 232 -8.50 18.62 15.32
N MET A 233 -9.36 18.58 14.31
CA MET A 233 -10.66 19.25 14.34
C MET A 233 -11.76 18.41 14.96
N ILE A 234 -11.77 17.10 14.77
CA ILE A 234 -12.82 16.22 15.32
C ILE A 234 -12.89 16.31 16.86
N PRO A 235 -11.76 16.26 17.61
CA PRO A 235 -11.79 16.48 19.06
C PRO A 235 -12.28 17.88 19.47
N LYS A 236 -12.06 18.92 18.63
CA LYS A 236 -12.56 20.28 18.89
C LYS A 236 -14.06 20.42 18.61
N TRP A 237 -14.57 19.72 17.61
CA TRP A 237 -15.99 19.72 17.27
C TRP A 237 -16.84 18.95 18.28
N TYR A 238 -16.28 17.89 18.86
CA TYR A 238 -16.95 17.06 19.87
C TYR A 238 -16.06 16.86 21.11
N PRO A 239 -15.78 17.93 21.89
CA PRO A 239 -14.84 17.88 23.01
C PRO A 239 -15.23 16.89 24.11
N SER A 240 -16.54 16.66 24.26
CA SER A 240 -17.10 15.68 25.19
C SER A 240 -17.66 14.45 24.47
N GLY A 241 -17.32 14.25 23.19
CA GLY A 241 -17.98 13.28 22.33
C GLY A 241 -19.41 13.69 21.94
N PHE A 242 -20.22 12.71 21.57
CA PHE A 242 -21.64 12.91 21.21
C PHE A 242 -22.54 11.99 22.03
N ASP A 243 -23.47 12.57 22.80
CA ASP A 243 -24.43 11.81 23.60
C ASP A 243 -25.78 11.71 22.87
N PHE A 244 -26.11 10.51 22.39
CA PHE A 244 -27.38 10.24 21.71
C PHE A 244 -28.58 10.40 22.65
N SER A 245 -28.37 10.30 23.97
CA SER A 245 -29.42 10.53 24.96
C SER A 245 -29.94 11.96 24.92
N ALA A 246 -29.10 12.93 24.56
CA ALA A 246 -29.47 14.35 24.45
C ALA A 246 -30.50 14.61 23.35
N ILE A 247 -30.63 13.71 22.36
CA ILE A 247 -31.61 13.79 21.27
C ILE A 247 -32.69 12.70 21.37
N GLY A 248 -32.90 12.14 22.56
CA GLY A 248 -33.94 11.13 22.81
C GLY A 248 -33.59 9.70 22.39
N MET A 249 -32.37 9.45 21.92
CA MET A 249 -31.91 8.16 21.42
C MET A 249 -31.05 7.40 22.44
N LYS A 250 -31.62 7.14 23.63
CA LYS A 250 -30.90 6.54 24.79
C LYS A 250 -30.25 5.18 24.50
N ALA A 251 -30.80 4.38 23.58
CA ALA A 251 -30.29 3.05 23.25
C ALA A 251 -28.87 3.05 22.67
N PHE A 252 -28.39 4.19 22.17
CA PHE A 252 -27.08 4.32 21.52
C PHE A 252 -26.00 4.91 22.44
N GLY A 253 -26.37 5.39 23.63
CA GLY A 253 -25.46 5.90 24.64
C GLY A 253 -24.60 7.09 24.17
N LYS A 254 -23.39 7.20 24.72
CA LYS A 254 -22.44 8.27 24.42
C LYS A 254 -21.28 7.73 23.59
N VAL A 255 -21.01 8.38 22.47
CA VAL A 255 -19.80 8.15 21.67
C VAL A 255 -18.71 9.04 22.24
N GLU A 256 -17.72 8.42 22.86
CA GLU A 256 -16.50 9.11 23.28
C GLU A 256 -15.54 9.19 22.10
N LEU A 257 -15.06 10.40 21.80
CA LEU A 257 -13.87 10.53 20.98
C LEU A 257 -12.69 10.20 21.88
N SER A 258 -11.94 9.15 21.56
CA SER A 258 -10.69 8.85 22.26
C SER A 258 -9.77 10.07 22.17
N ALA A 259 -9.32 10.56 23.32
CA ALA A 259 -8.16 11.44 23.41
C ALA A 259 -6.92 10.76 22.83
#